data_AF-A0A523ZVZ5-F1
#
_entry.id   AF-A0A523ZVZ5-F1
#
_cell.length_a   1.000
_cell.length_b   1.000
_cell.length_c   1.000
_cell.angle_alpha   90.00
_cell.angle_beta   90.00
_cell.angle_gamma   90.00
#
_symmetry.space_group_name_H-M   'P 1'
#
loop_
_entity.id
_entity.type
_entity.pdbx_description
1 polymer ?
#
loop_
_entity_poly.entity_id
_entity_poly.type
_entity_poly.pdbx_seq_one_letter_code
_entity_poly.pdbx_strand_id
1 'polypeptide(L)' 'GAVITLTASVGAVCQAKAISSACEGISRNPGSAPHIRFLLIFGLVLIETLVIYALLITIIIVMVKWGQYA' A
#
# COMPACT_ATOMS: atom_id res chain seq x y z
N GLY A 1 -1.49 -6.37 -16.46
CA GLY A 1 -1.87 -7.52 -15.63
C GLY A 1 -0.79 -7.84 -14.61
N ALA A 2 0.33 -8.43 -15.03
CA ALA A 2 1.36 -8.92 -14.12
C ALA A 2 1.95 -7.88 -13.15
N VAL A 3 2.12 -6.62 -13.59
CA VAL A 3 2.67 -5.54 -12.75
C VAL A 3 1.77 -5.25 -11.55
N ILE A 4 0.48 -5.00 -11.77
CA ILE A 4 -0.46 -4.67 -10.68
C ILE A 4 -0.65 -5.84 -9.71
N THR A 5 -0.65 -7.09 -10.19
CA THR A 5 -0.80 -8.27 -9.32
C THR A 5 0.42 -8.46 -8.41
N LEU A 6 1.62 -8.25 -8.94
CA LEU A 6 2.85 -8.32 -8.15
C LEU A 6 2.90 -7.18 -7.13
N THR A 7 2.66 -5.93 -7.55
CA THR A 7 2.70 -4.77 -6.66
C THR A 7 1.64 -4.85 -5.56
N ALA A 8 0.41 -5.27 -5.87
CA ALA A 8 -0.64 -5.44 -4.87
C ALA A 8 -0.30 -6.55 -3.86
N SER A 9 0.26 -7.68 -4.32
CA SER A 9 0.63 -8.79 -3.44
C SER A 9 1.75 -8.39 -2.48
N VAL A 10 2.80 -7.72 -2.98
CA VAL A 10 3.91 -7.23 -2.15
C VAL A 10 3.44 -6.14 -1.19
N GLY A 11 2.63 -5.18 -1.68
CA GLY A 11 2.04 -4.12 -0.87
C GLY A 11 1.22 -4.67 0.30
N ALA A 12 0.37 -5.67 0.05
CA ALA A 12 -0.44 -6.31 1.08
C ALA A 12 0.43 -6.97 2.18
N VAL A 13 1.51 -7.67 1.79
CA VAL A 13 2.42 -8.30 2.75
C VAL A 13 3.15 -7.24 3.59
N CYS A 14 3.64 -6.17 2.98
CA CYS A 14 4.31 -5.08 3.70
C CYS A 14 3.37 -4.39 4.69
N GLN A 15 2.13 -4.08 4.28
CA GLN A 15 1.12 -3.47 5.14
C GLN A 15 0.74 -4.39 6.30
N ALA A 16 0.53 -5.69 6.06
CA ALA A 16 0.22 -6.66 7.12
C ALA A 16 1.34 -6.73 8.17
N LYS A 17 2.60 -6.71 7.75
CA LYS A 17 3.75 -6.68 8.68
C LYS A 17 3.80 -5.40 9.50
N ALA A 18 3.58 -4.24 8.88
CA ALA A 18 3.56 -2.95 9.57
C ALA A 18 2.45 -2.88 10.61
N ILE A 19 1.25 -3.35 10.26
CA ILE A 19 0.09 -3.39 11.16
C ILE A 19 0.35 -4.33 12.34
N SER A 20 0.89 -5.53 12.09
CA SER A 20 1.22 -6.49 13.14
C SER A 20 2.21 -5.90 14.16
N SER A 21 3.29 -5.28 13.68
CA SER A 21 4.27 -4.62 14.54
C SER A 21 3.69 -3.45 15.34
N ALA A 22 2.78 -2.67 14.75
CA ALA A 22 2.08 -1.61 15.46
C ALA A 22 1.17 -2.13 16.57
N CYS A 23 0.46 -3.25 16.34
CA CYS A 23 -0.36 -3.90 17.36
C CYS A 23 0.48 -4.40 18.54
N GLU A 24 1.65 -5.00 18.26
CA GLU A 24 2.58 -5.43 19.31
C GLU A 24 3.17 -4.23 20.08
N GLY A 25 3.48 -3.13 19.40
CA GLY A 25 3.92 -1.90 20.05
C GLY A 25 2.86 -1.30 20.99
N ILE A 26 1.60 -1.30 20.56
CA ILE A 26 0.46 -0.80 21.35
C ILE A 26 0.21 -1.70 22.56
N SER A 27 0.31 -3.03 22.41
CA SER A 27 0.10 -3.95 23.53
C SER A 27 1.18 -3.83 24.60
N ARG A 28 2.44 -3.56 24.22
CA ARG A 28 3.55 -3.34 25.15
C ARG A 28 3.47 -2.00 25.87
N ASN A 29 2.95 -0.96 25.23
CA ASN A 29 2.74 0.34 25.85
C ASN A 29 1.48 1.04 25.33
N PRO A 30 0.31 0.83 25.96
CA PRO A 30 -0.96 1.38 25.51
C PRO A 30 -0.99 2.92 25.57
N GLY A 31 -0.18 3.54 26.43
CA GLY A 31 -0.09 5.01 26.53
C GLY A 31 0.49 5.69 25.28
N SER A 32 1.26 4.96 24.46
CA SER A 32 1.83 5.48 23.20
C SER A 32 0.97 5.17 21.96
N ALA A 33 -0.23 4.61 22.13
CA ALA A 33 -1.09 4.24 21.01
C ALA A 33 -1.37 5.37 20.00
N PRO A 34 -1.60 6.65 20.40
CA PRO A 34 -1.81 7.74 19.44
C PRO A 34 -0.60 7.97 18.53
N HIS A 35 0.61 7.90 19.10
CA HIS A 35 1.85 8.14 18.37
C HIS A 35 2.18 6.97 17.43
N ILE A 36 1.98 5.73 17.88
CA ILE A 36 2.17 4.53 17.06
C ILE A 36 1.20 4.54 15.87
N ARG A 37 -0.08 4.88 16.08
CA ARG A 37 -1.07 4.97 14.98
C ARG A 37 -0.70 6.06 13.99
N PHE A 38 -0.19 7.20 14.44
CA PHE A 38 0.28 8.26 13.55
C PHE A 38 1.42 7.78 12.64
N LEU A 39 2.47 7.18 13.21
CA LEU A 39 3.59 6.63 12.45
C LEU A 39 3.15 5.49 11.51
N LEU A 40 2.24 4.62 11.98
CA LEU A 40 1.66 3.55 11.16
C LEU A 40 0.96 4.11 9.93
N ILE A 41 0.04 5.06 10.11
CA ILE A 41 -0.73 5.65 9.00
C ILE A 41 0.21 6.36 8.03
N PHE A 42 1.19 7.11 8.53
CA PHE A 42 2.19 7.77 7.69
C PHE A 42 2.96 6.75 6.84
N GLY A 43 3.43 5.66 7.44
CA GLY A 43 4.11 4.57 6.72
C GLY A 43 3.18 3.85 5.72
N LEU A 44 1.92 3.61 6.09
CA LEU A 44 0.94 2.96 5.23
C LEU A 44 0.64 3.81 3.99
N VAL A 45 0.47 5.12 4.15
CA VAL A 45 0.27 6.07 3.05
C VAL A 45 1.43 6.01 2.06
N LEU A 46 2.68 5.97 2.54
CA LEU A 46 3.84 5.88 1.65
C LEU A 46 3.82 4.59 0.83
N ILE A 47 3.55 3.44 1.46
CA ILE A 47 3.42 2.15 0.76
C ILE A 47 2.28 2.21 -0.26
N GLU A 48 1.14 2.77 0.14
CA GLU A 48 -0.05 2.85 -0.70
C GLU A 48 0.16 3.75 -1.92
N THR A 49 0.91 4.85 -1.79
CA THR A 49 1.22 5.72 -2.93
C THR A 49 1.98 4.99 -4.04
N LEU A 50 2.88 4.06 -3.70
CA LEU A 50 3.57 3.23 -4.70
C LEU A 50 2.59 2.28 -5.42
N VAL A 51 1.65 1.69 -4.68
CA VAL A 51 0.63 0.80 -5.27
C VAL A 51 -0.29 1.58 -6.21
N ILE A 52 -0.70 2.79 -5.81
CA ILE A 52 -1.52 3.69 -6.64
C ILE A 52 -0.77 4.10 -7.92
N TYR A 53 0.54 4.33 -7.87
CA TYR A 53 1.32 4.60 -9.08
C TYR A 53 1.36 3.42 -10.05
N ALA A 54 1.50 2.19 -9.54
CA ALA A 54 1.43 1.00 -10.40
C ALA A 54 0.02 0.81 -11.02
N LEU A 55 -1.04 1.11 -10.26
CA LEU A 55 -2.41 1.13 -10.76
C LEU A 55 -2.59 2.16 -11.88
N LEU A 56 -2.15 3.40 -11.65
CA LEU A 56 -2.27 4.49 -12.60
C LEU A 56 -1.56 4.18 -13.93
N ILE A 57 -0.33 3.67 -13.89
CA ILE A 57 0.41 3.24 -15.08
C ILE A 57 -0.33 2.11 -15.81
N THR A 58 -0.87 1.13 -15.08
CA THR A 58 -1.62 0.02 -15.68
C THR A 58 -2.87 0.52 -16.39
N ILE A 59 -3.62 1.44 -15.79
CA ILE A 59 -4.81 2.06 -16.41
C ILE A 59 -4.44 2.81 -17.69
N ILE A 60 -3.38 3.63 -17.66
CA ILE A 60 -2.93 4.38 -18.83
C ILE A 60 -2.58 3.43 -19.98
N ILE A 61 -1.83 2.35 -19.72
CA ILE A 61 -1.47 1.37 -20.75
C ILE A 61 -2.70 0.72 -21.37
N VAL A 62 -3.69 0.35 -20.55
CA VAL A 62 -4.94 -0.26 -21.03
C VAL A 62 -5.72 0.73 -21.90
N MET A 63 -5.86 1.98 -21.46
CA MET A 63 -6.59 3.02 -22.19
C MET A 63 -5.90 3.40 -23.51
N VAL A 64 -4.57 3.53 -23.51
CA VAL A 64 -3.80 3.81 -24.73
C VAL A 64 -3.95 2.68 -25.74
N LYS A 65 -3.86 1.42 -25.29
CA LYS A 65 -4.08 0.27 -26.18
C LYS A 65 -5.50 0.23 -26.73
N TRP A 66 -6.50 0.54 -25.90
CA TRP A 66 -7.89 0.59 -26.34
C TRP A 66 -8.10 1.57 -27.50
N GLY A 67 -7.51 2.77 -27.43
CA GLY A 67 -7.60 3.78 -28.48
C GLY A 67 -6.87 3.44 -29.80
N GLN A 68 -6.11 2.35 -29.86
CA GLN A 68 -5.51 1.85 -31.11
C GLN A 68 -6.40 0.81 -31.83
N TYR A 69 -7.45 0.33 -31.16
CA TYR A 69 -8.42 -0.62 -31.71
C TYR A 69 -9.80 0.01 -31.98
N ALA A 70 -9.94 1.31 -31.69
CA ALA A 70 -11.09 2.14 -32.06
C ALA A 70 -10.77 2.92 -33.34
#